data_AF-A0A667G8I1-F1
#
_entry.id   AF-A0A667G8I1-F1
#
_cell.length_a   1.000
_cell.length_b   1.000
_cell.length_c   1.000
_cell.angle_alpha   90.00
_cell.angle_beta   90.00
_cell.angle_gamma   90.00
#
_symmetry.space_group_name_H-M   'P 1'
#
loop_
_entity.id
_entity.type
_entity.pdbx_description
1 polymer ?
#
loop_
_entity_poly.entity_id
_entity_poly.type
_entity_poly.pdbx_seq_one_letter_code
_entity_poly.pdbx_strand_id
1 'polypeptide(L)'
;MSSETASTSSIAQARGAVPPSMEPPPPGERIKVSKAFTDPVSYCEEHAGSDPVLIRTPTSKTLSRIRKLASSYRGPRRQSLA
;
A
#
# COMPACT_ATOMS: atom_id res chain seq x y z
N MET A 1 6.17 34.36 -49.10
CA MET A 1 5.63 33.22 -48.33
C MET A 1 6.82 32.46 -47.78
N SER A 2 7.29 32.83 -46.59
CA SER A 2 8.50 32.26 -45.98
C SER A 2 8.13 30.97 -45.26
N SER A 3 8.29 29.85 -45.93
CA SER A 3 8.38 28.52 -45.31
C SER A 3 9.80 28.33 -44.76
N GLU A 4 9.92 27.53 -43.70
CA GLU A 4 11.16 27.16 -42.97
C GLU A 4 11.74 28.18 -41.98
N THR A 5 11.14 28.25 -40.77
CA THR A 5 11.89 28.44 -39.50
C THR A 5 11.15 27.91 -38.25
N ALA A 6 9.96 27.31 -38.38
CA ALA A 6 9.13 26.94 -37.22
C ALA A 6 9.53 25.63 -36.51
N SER A 7 10.45 24.84 -37.06
CA SER A 7 10.71 23.47 -36.58
C SER A 7 11.68 23.41 -35.40
N THR A 8 12.46 24.46 -35.13
CA THR A 8 13.46 24.50 -34.05
C THR A 8 12.94 25.16 -32.77
N SER A 9 11.88 25.98 -32.84
CA SER A 9 11.29 26.62 -31.65
C SER A 9 10.48 25.64 -30.79
N SER A 10 9.79 24.68 -31.42
CA SER A 10 8.91 23.72 -30.75
C SER A 10 9.64 22.81 -29.76
N ILE A 11 10.84 22.32 -30.10
CA ILE A 11 11.59 21.37 -29.26
C ILE A 11 12.21 22.07 -28.04
N ALA A 12 12.80 23.26 -28.21
CA ALA A 12 13.40 24.01 -27.12
C ALA A 12 12.33 24.50 -26.13
N GLN A 13 11.18 24.95 -26.65
CA GLN A 13 10.03 25.37 -25.84
C GLN A 13 9.40 24.20 -25.08
N ALA A 14 9.28 23.03 -25.72
CA ALA A 14 8.80 21.82 -25.06
C ALA A 14 9.71 21.38 -23.91
N ARG A 15 11.04 21.42 -24.09
CA ARG A 15 12.02 21.11 -23.03
C ARG A 15 11.97 22.10 -21.87
N GLY A 16 11.84 23.40 -22.15
CA GLY A 16 11.73 24.44 -21.12
C GLY A 16 10.41 24.43 -20.34
N ALA A 17 9.37 23.81 -20.91
CA ALA A 17 8.06 23.66 -20.26
C ALA A 17 7.95 22.40 -19.38
N VAL A 18 8.94 21.49 -19.39
CA VAL A 18 8.92 20.29 -18.55
C VAL A 18 9.11 20.71 -17.08
N PRO A 19 8.16 20.41 -16.19
CA PRO A 19 8.32 20.72 -14.78
C PRO A 19 9.45 19.87 -14.16
N PRO A 20 10.23 20.42 -13.21
CA PRO A 20 11.33 19.69 -12.56
C PRO A 20 10.94 18.36 -11.92
N SER A 21 9.66 18.16 -11.56
CA SER A 21 9.15 16.91 -10.99
C SER A 21 8.94 15.79 -12.01
N MET A 22 8.90 16.10 -13.31
CA MET A 22 8.82 15.11 -14.39
C MET A 22 10.21 14.64 -14.83
N GLU A 23 11.25 15.39 -14.51
CA GLU A 23 12.62 14.94 -14.70
C GLU A 23 12.92 13.80 -13.72
N PRO A 24 13.47 12.69 -14.18
CA PRO A 24 13.71 11.55 -13.31
C PRO A 24 14.87 11.89 -12.35
N PRO A 25 14.85 11.36 -11.11
CA PRO A 25 15.84 11.72 -10.10
C PRO A 25 17.27 11.42 -10.59
N PRO A 26 18.27 12.21 -10.17
CA PRO A 26 19.66 11.98 -10.54
C PRO A 26 20.12 10.57 -10.13
N PRO A 27 21.09 9.99 -10.84
CA PRO A 27 21.51 8.59 -10.62
C PRO A 27 22.00 8.30 -9.20
N GLY A 28 22.47 9.31 -8.45
CA GLY A 28 22.89 9.18 -7.06
C GLY A 28 21.75 9.10 -6.04
N GLU A 29 20.54 9.51 -6.41
CA GLU A 29 19.33 9.39 -5.57
C GLU A 29 18.58 8.07 -5.83
N ARG A 30 18.94 7.35 -6.90
CA ARG A 30 18.34 6.07 -7.24
C ARG A 30 19.00 4.94 -6.45
N ILE A 31 18.19 4.07 -5.86
CA ILE A 31 18.66 2.85 -5.19
C ILE A 31 18.35 1.65 -6.09
N LYS A 32 19.30 0.71 -6.19
CA LYS A 32 19.05 -0.56 -6.90
C LYS A 32 17.87 -1.28 -6.26
N VAL A 33 16.94 -1.77 -7.08
CA VAL A 33 15.76 -2.52 -6.61
C VAL A 33 16.17 -3.69 -5.71
N SER A 34 17.25 -4.39 -6.05
CA SER A 34 17.80 -5.49 -5.24
C SER A 34 18.13 -5.08 -3.81
N LYS A 35 18.57 -3.83 -3.59
CA LYS A 35 18.88 -3.29 -2.27
C LYS A 35 17.63 -2.73 -1.59
N ALA A 36 16.79 -2.02 -2.33
CA ALA A 36 15.54 -1.47 -1.80
C ALA A 36 14.54 -2.55 -1.35
N PHE A 37 14.65 -3.77 -1.90
CA PHE A 37 13.76 -4.87 -1.56
C PHE A 37 14.19 -5.63 -0.30
N THR A 38 15.45 -5.50 0.13
CA THR A 38 15.98 -6.23 1.29
C THR A 38 15.25 -5.83 2.57
N ASP A 39 15.10 -4.53 2.81
CA ASP A 39 14.48 -3.99 4.02
C ASP A 39 12.99 -4.39 4.17
N PRO A 40 12.10 -4.19 3.16
CA PRO A 40 10.71 -4.57 3.29
C PRO A 40 10.52 -6.09 3.41
N VAL A 41 11.34 -6.90 2.73
CA VAL A 41 11.27 -8.37 2.87
C VAL A 41 11.66 -8.81 4.27
N SER A 42 12.79 -8.34 4.78
CA SER A 42 13.25 -8.67 6.15
C SER A 42 12.19 -8.29 7.18
N TYR A 43 11.61 -7.10 7.04
CA TYR A 43 10.54 -6.63 7.92
C TYR A 43 9.32 -7.56 7.87
N CYS A 44 8.87 -7.94 6.68
CA CYS A 44 7.75 -8.87 6.52
C CYS A 44 8.05 -10.26 7.11
N GLU A 45 9.25 -10.79 6.92
CA GLU A 45 9.67 -12.09 7.44
C GLU A 45 9.70 -12.11 8.98
N GLU A 46 10.27 -11.08 9.60
CA GLU A 46 10.33 -10.93 11.06
C GLU A 46 8.95 -10.84 11.69
N HIS A 47 7.97 -10.23 11.00
CA HIS A 47 6.64 -9.95 11.55
C HIS A 47 5.56 -10.93 11.10
N ALA A 48 5.84 -11.81 10.13
CA ALA A 48 4.86 -12.78 9.61
C ALA A 48 4.27 -13.68 10.71
N GLY A 49 5.10 -14.08 11.68
CA GLY A 49 4.70 -14.89 12.83
C GLY A 49 3.96 -14.13 13.93
N SER A 50 3.76 -12.81 13.78
CA SER A 50 2.93 -11.98 14.66
C SER A 50 1.68 -11.41 13.98
N ASP A 51 1.57 -11.51 12.65
CA ASP A 51 0.43 -11.03 11.88
C ASP A 51 -0.80 -11.94 12.06
N PRO A 52 -1.88 -11.48 12.72
CA PRO A 52 -3.09 -12.27 12.95
C PRO A 52 -3.84 -12.68 11.67
N VAL A 53 -3.59 -12.02 10.54
CA VAL A 53 -4.19 -12.36 9.24
C VAL A 53 -3.43 -13.52 8.59
N LEU A 54 -2.10 -13.53 8.71
CA LEU A 54 -1.26 -14.60 8.17
C LEU A 54 -1.27 -15.82 9.09
N ILE A 55 -1.18 -15.62 10.40
CA ILE A 55 -1.34 -16.66 11.40
C ILE A 55 -2.84 -16.94 11.49
N ARG A 56 -3.30 -17.92 10.73
CA ARG A 56 -4.70 -18.38 10.61
C ARG A 56 -5.33 -18.87 11.94
N THR A 57 -4.67 -18.64 13.07
CA THR A 57 -5.20 -18.86 14.41
C THR A 57 -6.09 -17.69 14.81
N PRO A 58 -7.36 -17.93 15.18
CA PRO A 58 -8.19 -16.88 15.71
C PRO A 58 -7.58 -16.43 17.05
N THR A 59 -6.97 -15.25 17.05
CA THR A 59 -6.34 -14.70 18.25
C THR A 59 -7.37 -14.58 19.37
N SER A 60 -6.93 -14.68 20.64
CA SER A 60 -7.82 -14.58 21.81
C SER A 60 -8.73 -13.34 21.76
N LYS A 61 -8.22 -12.22 21.23
CA LYS A 61 -8.96 -10.97 20.98
C LYS A 61 -10.05 -11.12 19.91
N THR A 62 -9.78 -11.86 18.84
CA THR A 62 -10.76 -12.16 17.79
C THR A 62 -11.84 -13.12 18.32
N LEU A 63 -11.44 -14.15 19.05
CA LEU A 63 -12.38 -15.09 19.71
C LEU A 63 -13.24 -14.40 20.78
N SER A 64 -12.69 -13.47 21.56
CA SER A 64 -13.47 -12.71 22.55
C SER A 64 -14.48 -11.79 21.87
N ARG A 65 -14.12 -11.16 20.74
CA ARG A 65 -15.04 -10.34 19.93
C ARG A 65 -16.16 -11.18 19.32
N ILE A 66 -15.83 -12.32 18.71
CA ILE A 66 -16.82 -13.26 18.15
C ILE A 66 -17.76 -13.76 19.25
N ARG A 67 -17.24 -14.13 20.43
CA ARG A 67 -18.07 -14.55 21.57
C ARG A 67 -18.98 -13.44 22.07
N LYS A 68 -18.49 -12.19 22.18
CA LYS A 68 -19.29 -11.04 22.61
C LYS A 68 -20.41 -10.71 21.62
N LEU A 69 -20.13 -10.81 20.32
CA LEU A 69 -21.14 -10.68 19.28
C LEU A 69 -22.16 -11.82 19.39
N ALA A 70 -21.72 -13.07 19.48
CA ALA A 70 -22.61 -14.22 19.61
C ALA A 70 -23.49 -14.16 20.88
N SER A 71 -22.97 -13.65 22.01
CA SER A 71 -23.78 -13.42 23.21
C SER A 71 -24.77 -12.28 23.05
N SER A 72 -24.44 -11.25 22.28
CA SER A 72 -25.36 -10.16 21.95
C SER A 72 -26.49 -10.61 21.03
N TYR A 73 -26.24 -11.57 20.14
CA TYR A 73 -27.24 -12.16 19.25
C TYR A 73 -28.07 -13.28 19.89
N ARG A 74 -27.59 -13.89 20.99
CA ARG A 74 -28.44 -14.74 21.83
C ARG A 74 -29.42 -13.84 22.60
N GLY A 75 -30.55 -13.53 21.95
CA GLY A 75 -31.71 -12.94 22.61
C GLY A 75 -32.18 -13.79 23.81
N PRO A 76 -33.11 -13.26 24.63
CA PRO A 76 -33.54 -13.90 25.86
C PRO A 76 -33.93 -15.35 25.59
N ARG A 77 -33.27 -16.31 26.26
CA ARG A 77 -33.72 -17.70 26.31
C ARG A 77 -35.21 -17.65 26.60
N ARG A 78 -36.05 -18.11 25.66
CA ARG A 78 -37.47 -18.36 25.94
C ARG A 78 -37.49 -19.29 27.15
N GLN A 79 -37.77 -18.73 28.32
CA GLN A 79 -38.07 -19.53 29.49
C GLN A 79 -39.34 -20.28 29.11
N SER A 80 -39.19 -21.60 28.94
CA SER A 80 -40.30 -22.51 28.71
C SER A 80 -41.29 -22.31 29.85
N LEU A 81 -42.47 -21.78 29.54
CA LEU A 81 -43.62 -21.83 30.42
C LEU A 81 -43.89 -23.30 30.73
N ALA A 82 -43.67 -23.68 31.98
CA ALA A 82 -44.19 -24.91 32.57
C ALA A 82 -45.47 -24.55 33.34
#